data_AF-A0A836FD72-F1
#
_entry.id   AF-A0A836FD72-F1
#
_cell.length_a   1.000
_cell.length_b   1.000
_cell.length_c   1.000
_cell.angle_alpha   90.00
_cell.angle_beta   90.00
_cell.angle_gamma   90.00
#
_symmetry.space_group_name_H-M   'P 1'
#
loop_
_entity.id
_entity.type
_entity.pdbx_description
1 polymer ?
#
loop_
_entity_poly.entity_id
_entity_poly.type
_entity_poly.pdbx_seq_one_letter_code
_entity_poly.pdbx_strand_id
1 'polypeptide(L)'
;MTLKCPPGTTILVEHAQYGRTGMHGISKCNSSVPLMITGDKPTNHTCIWPQSVQHSLLQMVVGVCQKKRQCKFNTDPKTFQGDPCPGLRKYIEVAYKCRPCADKDLIRILSGSDKDLIRSLSGSDETIRMRIQLLCCVT
;
A
#
# COMPACT_ATOMS: atom_id res chain seq x y z
N MET A 1 -4.47 1.04 8.63
CA MET A 1 -3.91 1.66 7.41
C MET A 1 -4.96 2.55 6.74
N THR A 2 -4.56 3.68 6.15
CA THR A 2 -5.47 4.59 5.42
C THR A 2 -4.86 4.95 4.07
N LEU A 3 -5.62 4.76 2.98
CA LEU A 3 -5.22 5.21 1.63
C LEU A 3 -6.11 6.39 1.22
N LYS A 4 -5.52 7.38 0.54
CA LYS A 4 -6.23 8.59 0.09
C LYS A 4 -5.73 9.02 -1.28
N CYS A 5 -6.68 9.35 -2.15
CA CYS A 5 -6.46 9.98 -3.43
C CYS A 5 -7.07 11.39 -3.46
N PRO A 6 -6.56 12.30 -4.30
CA PRO A 6 -7.12 13.64 -4.46
C PRO A 6 -8.56 13.60 -5.01
N PRO A 7 -9.34 14.69 -4.84
CA PRO A 7 -10.69 14.80 -5.42
C PRO A 7 -10.69 14.52 -6.93
N GLY A 8 -11.75 13.86 -7.41
CA GLY A 8 -11.88 13.49 -8.83
C GLY A 8 -11.13 12.21 -9.22
N THR A 9 -10.36 11.61 -8.32
CA THR A 9 -9.68 10.33 -8.55
C THR A 9 -10.11 9.25 -7.55
N THR A 10 -9.83 8.01 -7.90
CA THR A 10 -10.15 6.80 -7.15
C THR A 10 -8.92 5.92 -7.01
N ILE A 11 -8.87 5.14 -5.94
CA ILE A 11 -7.77 4.24 -5.63
C ILE A 11 -7.83 3.03 -6.56
N LEU A 12 -6.71 2.76 -7.21
CA LEU A 12 -6.40 1.51 -7.90
C LEU A 12 -5.30 0.81 -7.11
N VAL A 13 -5.64 -0.27 -6.41
CA VAL A 13 -4.67 -1.07 -5.67
C VAL A 13 -3.93 -1.96 -6.66
N GLU A 14 -2.60 -1.92 -6.63
CA GLU A 14 -1.75 -2.72 -7.50
C GLU A 14 -1.17 -3.88 -6.70
N HIS A 15 -0.51 -3.58 -5.58
CA HIS A 15 0.23 -4.57 -4.79
C HIS A 15 -0.02 -4.36 -3.29
N ALA A 16 -0.07 -5.46 -2.53
CA ALA A 16 -0.08 -5.44 -1.06
C ALA A 16 0.77 -6.59 -0.53
N GLN A 17 1.68 -6.29 0.40
CA GLN A 17 2.57 -7.28 1.00
C GLN A 17 2.76 -7.01 2.50
N TYR A 18 3.03 -8.08 3.25
CA TYR A 18 3.36 -8.02 4.66
C TYR A 18 4.69 -8.72 4.92
N GLY A 19 5.55 -8.06 5.68
CA GLY A 19 6.82 -8.63 6.12
C GLY A 19 7.93 -7.61 6.24
N ARG A 20 9.16 -8.08 6.00
CA ARG A 20 10.42 -7.34 6.00
C ARG A 20 11.30 -7.85 4.86
N THR A 21 11.71 -6.94 3.98
CA THR A 21 12.66 -7.24 2.90
C THR A 21 14.09 -6.88 3.35
N GLY A 22 14.79 -7.84 3.95
CA GLY A 22 16.24 -7.77 4.23
C GLY A 22 16.75 -6.46 4.86
N MET A 23 17.95 -6.05 4.43
CA MET A 23 18.68 -4.89 4.97
C MET A 23 17.99 -3.53 4.67
N HIS A 24 17.24 -3.42 3.57
CA HIS A 24 16.44 -2.22 3.24
C HIS A 24 15.10 -2.14 3.99
N GLY A 25 14.66 -3.22 4.64
CA GLY A 25 13.47 -3.20 5.49
C GLY A 25 13.69 -2.43 6.79
N ILE A 26 14.95 -2.27 7.23
CA ILE A 26 15.34 -1.57 8.46
C ILE A 26 15.01 -0.07 8.36
N SER A 27 15.28 0.54 7.21
CA SER A 27 15.08 1.98 7.01
C SER A 27 13.62 2.36 6.74
N LYS A 28 12.75 1.41 6.36
CA LYS A 28 11.32 1.68 6.11
C LYS A 28 10.55 1.97 7.39
N CYS A 29 10.99 1.41 8.52
CA CYS A 29 10.47 1.69 9.85
C CYS A 29 11.59 2.29 10.69
N ASN A 30 11.79 3.61 10.54
CA ASN A 30 12.86 4.39 11.16
C ASN A 30 12.96 4.05 12.66
N SER A 31 13.96 3.26 13.03
CA SER A 31 14.17 2.86 14.42
C SER A 31 15.37 3.62 14.96
N SER A 32 15.09 4.68 15.71
CA SER A 32 16.04 5.31 16.64
C SER A 32 16.31 4.43 17.87
N VAL A 33 15.89 3.16 17.86
CA VAL A 33 16.13 2.19 18.94
C VAL A 33 17.28 1.28 18.52
N PRO A 34 18.36 1.18 19.33
CA PRO A 34 19.45 0.25 19.07
C PRO A 34 18.93 -1.19 18.96
N LEU A 35 19.44 -1.93 17.98
CA LEU A 35 19.28 -3.38 17.84
C LEU A 35 19.87 -4.11 19.05
N MET A 36 19.14 -4.19 20.17
CA MET A 36 19.47 -5.03 21.33
C MET A 36 18.13 -5.39 21.98
N ILE A 37 17.62 -6.62 21.87
CA ILE A 37 17.71 -7.74 22.84
C ILE A 37 16.90 -8.84 22.11
N THR A 38 17.36 -10.00 21.64
CA THR A 38 18.35 -11.00 22.08
C THR A 38 18.86 -11.73 20.82
N GLY A 39 20.17 -11.81 20.59
CA GLY A 39 20.78 -12.78 19.66
C GLY A 39 20.62 -12.54 18.15
N ASP A 40 20.10 -11.39 17.71
CA ASP A 40 19.93 -11.10 16.28
C ASP A 40 21.26 -10.68 15.63
N LYS A 41 22.00 -11.66 15.09
CA LYS A 41 23.00 -11.40 14.05
C LYS A 41 22.28 -10.59 12.95
N PRO A 42 22.81 -9.46 12.44
CA PRO A 42 22.19 -8.69 11.37
C PRO A 42 22.18 -9.56 10.11
N THR A 43 21.14 -10.37 10.01
CA THR A 43 20.99 -11.32 8.93
C THR A 43 20.16 -10.62 7.88
N ASN A 44 20.57 -10.78 6.62
CA ASN A 44 19.80 -10.45 5.43
C ASN A 44 18.52 -11.32 5.36
N HIS A 45 17.77 -11.43 6.44
CA HIS A 45 16.57 -12.25 6.50
C HIS A 45 15.44 -11.50 5.82
N THR A 46 15.02 -12.06 4.70
CA THR A 46 13.75 -11.71 4.07
C THR A 46 12.68 -12.53 4.77
N CYS A 47 11.78 -11.84 5.49
CA CYS A 47 10.65 -12.47 6.15
C CYS A 47 9.37 -11.91 5.55
N ILE A 48 8.75 -12.64 4.63
CA ILE A 48 7.53 -12.21 3.95
C ILE A 48 6.49 -13.31 4.11
N TRP A 49 5.22 -12.95 4.24
CA TRP A 49 4.15 -13.94 4.14
C TRP A 49 4.25 -14.76 2.84
N PRO A 50 3.83 -16.04 2.85
CA PRO A 50 3.77 -16.83 1.63
C PRO A 50 2.83 -16.18 0.60
N GLN A 51 3.09 -16.43 -0.68
CA GLN A 51 2.38 -15.76 -1.78
C GLN A 51 0.85 -15.89 -1.68
N SER A 52 0.33 -17.02 -1.22
CA SER A 52 -1.11 -17.26 -1.01
C SER A 52 -1.74 -16.28 -0.02
N VAL A 53 -1.02 -15.96 1.06
CA VAL A 53 -1.47 -15.01 2.08
C VAL A 53 -1.32 -13.57 1.59
N GLN A 54 -0.27 -13.27 0.83
CA GLN A 54 -0.13 -11.97 0.17
C GLN A 54 -1.29 -11.70 -0.80
N HIS A 55 -1.72 -12.70 -1.57
CA HIS A 55 -2.91 -12.60 -2.42
C HIS A 55 -4.18 -12.34 -1.59
N SER A 56 -4.33 -13.03 -0.45
CA SER A 56 -5.48 -12.81 0.45
C SER A 56 -5.50 -11.39 1.01
N LEU A 57 -4.33 -10.86 1.40
CA LEU A 57 -4.18 -9.47 1.83
C LEU A 57 -4.54 -8.51 0.71
N LEU A 58 -4.04 -8.74 -0.51
CA LEU A 58 -4.36 -7.92 -1.67
C LEU A 58 -5.86 -7.93 -1.95
N GLN A 59 -6.52 -9.09 -1.94
CA GLN A 59 -7.97 -9.21 -2.15
C GLN A 59 -8.76 -8.42 -1.11
N MET A 60 -8.37 -8.49 0.17
CA MET A 60 -9.00 -7.69 1.22
C MET A 60 -8.83 -6.18 0.96
N VAL A 61 -7.61 -5.73 0.64
CA VAL A 61 -7.35 -4.31 0.37
C VAL A 61 -8.10 -3.83 -0.87
N VAL A 62 -8.11 -4.61 -1.95
CA VAL A 62 -8.91 -4.34 -3.16
C VAL A 62 -10.39 -4.24 -2.78
N GLY A 63 -10.94 -5.23 -2.08
CA GLY A 63 -12.35 -5.22 -1.67
C GLY A 63 -12.75 -3.99 -0.84
N VAL A 64 -11.85 -3.50 0.02
CA VAL A 64 -12.12 -2.34 0.88
C VAL A 64 -11.87 -1.00 0.17
N CYS A 65 -10.84 -0.91 -0.67
CA CYS A 65 -10.29 0.36 -1.16
C CYS A 65 -10.50 0.64 -2.65
N GLN A 66 -10.63 -0.39 -3.49
CA GLN A 66 -10.72 -0.24 -4.93
C GLN A 66 -11.89 0.67 -5.32
N LYS A 67 -11.67 1.56 -6.30
CA LYS A 67 -12.66 2.53 -6.79
C LYS A 67 -13.18 3.53 -5.73
N LYS A 68 -12.60 3.58 -4.53
CA LYS A 68 -12.93 4.59 -3.52
C LYS A 68 -11.90 5.71 -3.54
N ARG A 69 -12.30 6.93 -3.18
CA ARG A 69 -11.36 8.07 -3.01
C ARG A 69 -10.49 7.93 -1.76
N GLN A 70 -11.07 7.37 -0.70
CA GLN A 70 -10.43 7.13 0.58
C GLN A 70 -10.94 5.81 1.15
N CYS A 71 -10.04 5.07 1.78
CA CYS A 71 -10.40 3.89 2.56
C CYS A 71 -9.56 3.82 3.83
N LYS A 72 -10.09 3.13 4.84
CA LYS A 72 -9.34 2.70 6.02
C LYS A 72 -9.58 1.22 6.18
N PHE A 73 -8.51 0.46 6.40
CA PHE A 73 -8.58 -0.96 6.68
C PHE A 73 -7.63 -1.30 7.82
N ASN A 74 -8.01 -2.29 8.61
CA ASN A 74 -7.17 -2.85 9.65
C ASN A 74 -6.74 -4.25 9.23
N THR A 75 -5.53 -4.60 9.61
CA THR A 75 -4.85 -5.81 9.17
C THR A 75 -4.24 -6.40 10.42
N ASP A 76 -4.98 -7.31 11.03
CA ASP A 76 -4.50 -8.09 12.15
C ASP A 76 -3.75 -9.30 11.59
N PRO A 77 -2.45 -9.49 11.91
CA PRO A 77 -1.70 -10.66 11.45
C PRO A 77 -2.37 -11.98 11.84
N LYS A 78 -3.10 -11.97 12.96
CA LYS A 78 -3.90 -13.10 13.47
C LYS A 78 -5.07 -13.48 12.55
N THR A 79 -5.58 -12.56 11.73
CA THR A 79 -6.71 -12.82 10.82
C THR A 79 -6.31 -13.68 9.61
N PHE A 80 -5.02 -13.71 9.26
CA PHE A 80 -4.55 -14.44 8.09
C PHE A 80 -4.02 -15.82 8.46
N GLN A 81 -2.77 -15.92 8.91
CA GLN A 81 -2.13 -17.18 9.31
C GLN A 81 -1.14 -16.98 10.48
N GLY A 82 -1.24 -15.83 11.16
CA GLY A 82 -0.26 -15.44 12.17
C GLY A 82 0.99 -14.79 11.58
N ASP A 83 1.91 -14.46 12.48
CA ASP A 83 3.15 -13.78 12.17
C ASP A 83 4.21 -14.77 11.63
N PRO A 84 4.74 -14.57 10.40
CA PRO A 84 5.70 -15.49 9.81
C PRO A 84 7.07 -15.44 10.48
N CYS A 85 7.40 -14.34 11.18
CA CYS A 85 8.61 -14.25 11.98
C CYS A 85 8.36 -13.43 13.26
N PRO A 86 8.00 -14.11 14.37
CA PRO A 86 7.84 -13.46 15.66
C PRO A 86 9.16 -12.84 16.14
N GLY A 87 9.08 -11.70 16.84
CA GLY A 87 10.25 -10.99 17.37
C GLY A 87 10.94 -10.03 16.38
N LEU A 88 10.56 -10.05 15.10
CA LEU A 88 11.06 -9.10 14.10
C LEU A 88 10.06 -7.98 13.81
N ARG A 89 10.55 -6.75 13.64
CA ARG A 89 9.71 -5.65 13.15
C ARG A 89 9.35 -5.88 11.68
N LYS A 90 8.06 -5.78 11.38
CA LYS A 90 7.50 -6.00 10.05
C LYS A 90 6.67 -4.80 9.64
N TYR A 91 6.31 -4.73 8.38
CA TYR A 91 5.43 -3.70 7.87
C TYR A 91 4.47 -4.27 6.83
N ILE A 92 3.34 -3.60 6.71
CA ILE A 92 2.45 -3.74 5.56
C ILE A 92 2.85 -2.66 4.57
N GLU A 93 3.10 -3.07 3.34
CA GLU A 93 3.32 -2.18 2.23
C GLU A 93 2.18 -2.33 1.24
N VAL A 94 1.54 -1.22 0.88
CA VAL A 94 0.53 -1.17 -0.18
C VAL A 94 0.97 -0.18 -1.23
N ALA A 95 1.04 -0.66 -2.47
CA ALA A 95 1.26 0.17 -3.64
C ALA A 95 -0.05 0.39 -4.38
N TYR A 96 -0.39 1.65 -4.62
CA TYR A 96 -1.62 2.06 -5.27
C TYR A 96 -1.42 3.26 -6.18
N LYS A 97 -2.31 3.44 -7.15
CA LYS A 97 -2.37 4.60 -8.05
C LYS A 97 -3.70 5.33 -7.87
N CYS A 98 -3.74 6.60 -8.26
CA CYS A 98 -4.97 7.37 -8.26
C CYS A 98 -5.44 7.55 -9.71
N ARG A 99 -6.55 6.92 -10.09
CA ARG A 99 -7.11 7.03 -11.44
C ARG A 99 -8.32 7.97 -11.45
N PRO A 100 -8.48 8.82 -12.49
CA PRO A 100 -9.71 9.56 -12.71
C PRO A 100 -10.95 8.67 -12.62
N CYS A 101 -12.03 9.19 -12.03
CA CYS A 101 -13.27 8.45 -11.87
C CYS A 101 -14.06 8.49 -13.17
N ALA A 102 -14.10 7.37 -13.89
CA ALA A 102 -14.74 7.28 -15.21
C ALA A 102 -16.17 7.85 -15.27
N ASP A 103 -16.96 7.71 -14.19
CA ASP A 103 -18.34 8.22 -14.12
C ASP A 103 -18.42 9.76 -14.13
N LYS A 104 -17.43 10.45 -13.55
CA LYS A 104 -17.35 11.91 -13.60
C LYS A 104 -16.59 12.40 -14.83
N ASP A 105 -15.72 11.56 -15.36
CA ASP A 105 -14.90 11.86 -16.51
C ASP A 105 -15.74 11.95 -17.78
N LEU A 106 -16.75 11.07 -17.95
CA LEU A 106 -17.65 11.14 -19.09
C LEU A 106 -18.41 12.49 -19.14
N ILE A 107 -18.92 12.95 -18.00
CA ILE A 107 -19.65 14.22 -17.91
C ILE A 107 -18.71 15.42 -18.18
N ARG A 108 -17.47 15.37 -17.67
CA ARG A 108 -16.47 16.43 -17.87
C ARG A 108 -15.90 16.49 -19.30
N ILE A 109 -15.77 15.34 -19.97
CA ILE A 109 -15.41 15.26 -21.39
C ILE A 109 -16.52 15.86 -22.24
N LEU A 110 -17.79 15.52 -21.94
CA LEU A 110 -18.95 16.08 -22.62
C LEU A 110 -19.10 17.60 -22.38
N SER A 111 -18.63 18.12 -21.24
CA SER A 111 -18.65 19.56 -20.93
C SER A 111 -17.42 20.34 -21.45
N GLY A 112 -16.43 19.67 -22.06
CA GLY A 112 -15.35 20.31 -22.83
C GLY A 112 -14.41 21.27 -22.09
N SER A 113 -14.37 21.27 -20.75
CA SER A 113 -13.77 22.37 -19.97
C SER A 113 -12.87 21.95 -18.80
N ASP A 114 -12.29 20.74 -18.85
CA ASP A 114 -11.37 20.29 -17.79
C ASP A 114 -10.00 19.84 -18.33
N LYS A 115 -9.07 20.80 -18.38
CA LYS A 115 -7.68 20.58 -18.85
C LYS A 115 -6.92 19.58 -17.99
N ASP A 116 -7.28 19.43 -16.71
CA ASP A 116 -6.65 18.49 -15.79
C ASP A 116 -7.09 17.04 -16.06
N LEU A 117 -8.35 16.83 -16.49
CA LEU A 117 -8.82 15.52 -16.93
C LEU A 117 -8.17 15.08 -18.26
N ILE A 118 -8.08 16.00 -19.23
CA ILE A 118 -7.41 15.73 -20.51
C ILE A 118 -5.93 15.42 -20.29
N ARG A 119 -5.26 16.13 -19.36
CA ARG A 119 -3.87 15.83 -18.95
C ARG A 119 -3.74 14.46 -18.24
N SER A 120 -4.74 14.07 -17.46
CA SER A 120 -4.77 12.78 -16.76
C SER A 120 -4.96 11.59 -17.72
N LEU A 121 -5.70 11.77 -18.81
CA LEU A 121 -5.85 10.77 -19.88
C LEU A 121 -4.62 10.71 -20.80
N SER A 122 -3.87 11.81 -20.94
CA SER A 122 -2.67 11.90 -21.78
C SER A 122 -1.36 11.44 -21.11
N GLY A 123 -1.43 10.87 -19.90
CA GLY A 123 -0.35 10.03 -19.35
C GLY A 123 0.85 10.75 -18.75
N SER A 124 0.70 12.01 -18.29
CA SER A 124 1.81 12.82 -17.75
C SER A 124 1.52 13.47 -16.39
N ASP A 125 0.73 12.81 -15.52
CA ASP A 125 0.25 13.42 -14.27
C ASP A 125 0.66 12.65 -12.99
N GLU A 126 0.95 13.40 -11.91
CA GLU A 126 1.27 12.89 -10.56
C GLU A 126 0.21 11.93 -9.98
N THR A 127 -1.00 11.92 -10.53
CA THR A 127 -2.08 10.97 -10.20
C THR A 127 -1.78 9.52 -10.62
N ILE A 128 -1.04 9.29 -11.72
CA ILE A 128 -0.66 7.95 -12.20
C ILE A 128 0.55 7.39 -11.43
N ARG A 129 1.26 8.25 -10.68
CA ARG A 129 2.45 7.87 -9.93
C ARG A 129 2.08 6.83 -8.86
N MET A 130 2.84 5.74 -8.84
CA MET A 130 2.66 4.68 -7.84
C MET A 130 3.00 5.23 -6.46
N ARG A 131 2.00 5.25 -5.57
CA ARG A 131 2.12 5.65 -4.17
C ARG A 131 2.35 4.41 -3.34
N ILE A 132 3.37 4.43 -2.49
CA ILE A 132 3.67 3.35 -1.55
C ILE A 132 3.36 3.86 -0.15
N GLN A 133 2.39 3.22 0.52
CA GLN A 133 2.09 3.49 1.92
C GLN A 133 2.60 2.33 2.78
N LEU A 134 3.33 2.68 3.83
CA LEU A 134 3.86 1.74 4.81
C LEU A 134 3.12 1.88 6.14
N LEU A 135 2.79 0.74 6.75
CA LEU A 135 2.33 0.65 8.13
C LEU A 135 3.25 -0.29 8.89
N CYS A 136 4.05 0.27 9.79
CA CYS A 136 4.95 -0.49 10.65
C CYS A 136 4.15 -1.22 11.74
N CYS A 137 4.26 -2.54 11.78
CA CYS A 137 3.69 -3.38 12.82
C CYS A 137 4.80 -3.69 13.84
N VAL A 138 4.63 -3.21 15.06
CA VAL A 138 5.45 -3.63 16.20
C VAL A 138 4.59 -4.64 16.96
N THR A 139 4.92 -5.92 16.83
CA THR A 139 4.30 -7.03 17.57
C THR A 139 5.38 -7.74 18.34
#